data_AF-A0A3C8C736-F1
#
_entry.id   AF-A0A3C8C736-F1
#
_cell.length_a   1.000
_cell.length_b   1.000
_cell.length_c   1.000
_cell.angle_alpha   90.00
_cell.angle_beta   90.00
_cell.angle_gamma   90.00
#
_symmetry.space_group_name_H-M   'P 1'
#
loop_
_entity.id
_entity.type
_entity.pdbx_description
1 polymer ?
#
loop_
_entity_poly.entity_id
_entity_poly.type
_entity_poly.pdbx_seq_one_letter_code
_entity_poly.pdbx_strand_id
1 'polypeptide(L)'
;MRFNSPTDLPSLDFSYQELEDEFIRLMGLEKLDQVIAENPGFTAELEASLAEAFENECPQAHLFLQRILYRINRLKLFWYDGLENYVNEDSSFLFSLRLKIENAWQDWEEGNSVQSNSGDLQVSKSLHHRVEEDLQPEPSPDGLFIRDEISKAGYQRLLAITSLDGLVEASQLSRMLGGVGNEVQTMLTRILWE
;
A
#
# COMPACT_ATOMS: atom_id res chain seq x y z
N MET A 1 -15.67 0.17 9.22
CA MET A 1 -14.80 1.23 9.81
C MET A 1 -15.68 2.29 10.49
N ARG A 2 -15.36 2.79 11.70
CA ARG A 2 -16.16 3.85 12.37
C ARG A 2 -15.68 5.24 11.95
N PHE A 3 -16.40 5.90 11.05
CA PHE A 3 -16.01 7.23 10.51
C PHE A 3 -16.53 8.44 11.31
N ASN A 4 -17.26 8.25 12.41
CA ASN A 4 -17.97 9.34 13.12
C ASN A 4 -17.51 9.58 14.58
N SER A 5 -16.33 9.14 14.98
CA SER A 5 -15.79 9.43 16.33
C SER A 5 -14.82 10.63 16.30
N PRO A 6 -15.03 11.71 17.08
CA PRO A 6 -14.02 12.76 17.27
C PRO A 6 -12.83 12.36 18.16
N THR A 7 -12.64 11.06 18.44
CA THR A 7 -11.75 10.63 19.54
C THR A 7 -10.91 9.39 19.26
N ASP A 8 -10.74 9.00 18.00
CA ASP A 8 -9.71 8.03 17.62
C ASP A 8 -8.65 8.76 16.76
N LEU A 9 -8.00 9.76 17.34
CA LEU A 9 -6.59 9.94 17.02
C LEU A 9 -5.95 8.62 17.42
N PRO A 10 -5.31 7.85 16.51
CA PRO A 10 -4.47 6.76 16.98
C PRO A 10 -3.55 7.44 17.98
N SER A 11 -3.47 6.92 19.20
CA SER A 11 -2.35 7.25 20.06
C SER A 11 -1.13 6.84 19.27
N LEU A 12 -0.59 7.78 18.49
CA LEU A 12 0.67 7.65 17.81
C LEU A 12 1.62 7.45 18.96
N ASP A 13 2.02 6.19 19.13
CA ASP A 13 3.12 5.88 19.99
C ASP A 13 4.27 6.74 19.46
N PHE A 14 4.74 7.68 20.29
CA PHE A 14 5.65 8.74 19.86
C PHE A 14 6.88 8.16 19.13
N SER A 15 7.26 6.93 19.49
CA SER A 15 8.30 6.12 18.85
C SER A 15 8.15 5.97 17.33
N TYR A 16 7.00 5.52 16.81
CA TYR A 16 6.85 5.28 15.36
C TYR A 16 6.72 6.57 14.54
N GLN A 17 6.18 7.63 15.15
CA GLN A 17 6.15 8.94 14.50
C GLN A 17 7.57 9.52 14.38
N GLU A 18 8.39 9.38 15.42
CA GLU A 18 9.79 9.82 15.41
C GLU A 18 10.61 9.06 14.35
N LEU A 19 10.41 7.74 14.23
CA LEU A 19 11.03 6.92 13.19
C LEU A 19 10.55 7.30 11.78
N GLU A 20 9.26 7.60 11.60
CA GLU A 20 8.76 8.07 10.32
C GLU A 20 9.37 9.42 9.95
N ASP A 21 9.45 10.35 10.90
CA ASP A 21 10.07 11.66 10.69
C ASP A 21 11.56 11.53 10.38
N GLU A 22 12.27 10.58 11.01
CA GLU A 22 13.65 10.24 10.67
C GLU A 22 13.77 9.73 9.24
N PHE A 23 12.91 8.80 8.83
CA PHE A 23 12.90 8.31 7.46
C PHE A 23 12.66 9.43 6.44
N ILE A 24 11.72 10.34 6.72
CA ILE A 24 11.45 11.50 5.85
C ILE A 24 12.70 12.38 5.73
N ARG A 25 13.42 12.64 6.84
CA ARG A 25 14.68 13.39 6.80
C ARG A 25 15.73 12.67 5.96
N LEU A 26 15.88 11.35 6.13
CA LEU A 26 16.82 10.53 5.36
C LEU A 26 16.53 10.59 3.86
N MET A 27 15.26 10.46 3.45
CA MET A 27 14.88 10.56 2.03
C MET A 27 15.23 11.91 1.38
N GLY A 28 15.38 12.98 2.17
CA GLY A 28 15.77 14.30 1.70
C GLY A 28 17.30 14.54 1.66
N LEU A 29 18.12 13.59 2.15
CA LEU A 29 19.56 13.74 2.13
C LEU A 29 20.14 13.43 0.75
N GLU A 30 21.13 14.21 0.34
CA GLU A 30 21.99 13.82 -0.77
C GLU A 30 22.87 12.63 -0.37
N LYS A 31 23.11 11.70 -1.32
CA LYS A 31 23.94 10.51 -1.11
C LYS A 31 23.44 9.63 0.06
N LEU A 32 22.13 9.43 0.15
CA LEU A 32 21.48 8.59 1.17
C LEU A 32 22.20 7.27 1.43
N ASP A 33 22.58 6.55 0.37
CA ASP A 33 23.25 5.25 0.47
C ASP A 33 24.57 5.32 1.27
N GLN A 34 25.34 6.41 1.11
CA GLN A 34 26.59 6.61 1.85
C GLN A 34 26.31 6.89 3.33
N VAL A 35 25.32 7.74 3.62
CA VAL A 35 24.95 8.12 4.99
C VAL A 35 24.51 6.89 5.79
N ILE A 36 23.70 6.01 5.20
CA ILE A 36 23.24 4.78 5.84
C ILE A 36 24.38 3.78 6.03
N ALA A 37 25.32 3.70 5.08
CA ALA A 37 26.49 2.84 5.22
C ALA A 37 27.40 3.27 6.38
N GLU A 38 27.50 4.58 6.64
CA GLU A 38 28.30 5.13 7.74
C GLU A 38 27.57 5.08 9.09
N ASN A 39 26.23 5.16 9.09
CA ASN A 39 25.41 5.06 10.29
C ASN A 39 24.16 4.21 10.05
N PRO A 40 24.22 2.89 10.34
CA PRO A 40 23.10 2.00 10.08
C PRO A 40 22.02 2.05 11.16
N GLY A 41 22.06 3.01 12.10
CA GLY A 41 21.13 3.15 13.24
C GLY A 41 19.70 2.76 12.86
N PHE A 42 19.06 3.58 12.02
CA PHE A 42 17.71 3.42 11.47
C PHE A 42 17.36 1.99 10.99
N THR A 43 18.33 1.24 10.46
CA THR A 43 18.08 -0.12 9.98
C THR A 43 17.77 -1.08 11.12
N ALA A 44 18.33 -0.88 12.31
CA ALA A 44 18.07 -1.72 13.47
C ALA A 44 16.64 -1.52 14.01
N GLU A 45 16.16 -0.28 14.11
CA GLU A 45 14.78 0.00 14.55
C GLU A 45 13.76 -0.49 13.53
N LEU A 46 14.11 -0.46 12.23
CA LEU A 46 13.27 -1.03 11.18
C LEU A 46 13.16 -2.56 11.31
N GLU A 47 14.26 -3.28 11.54
CA GLU A 47 14.21 -4.74 11.74
C GLU A 47 13.34 -5.10 12.95
N ALA A 48 13.42 -4.33 14.04
CA ALA A 48 12.52 -4.49 15.18
C ALA A 48 11.06 -4.23 14.79
N SER A 49 10.80 -3.20 13.97
CA SER A 49 9.46 -2.87 13.48
C SER A 49 8.87 -3.97 12.58
N LEU A 50 9.70 -4.67 11.81
CA LEU A 50 9.26 -5.82 11.00
C LEU A 50 8.77 -6.97 11.87
N ALA A 51 9.52 -7.32 12.92
CA ALA A 51 9.12 -8.34 13.88
C ALA A 51 7.83 -7.93 14.63
N GLU A 52 7.74 -6.68 15.09
CA GLU A 52 6.52 -6.18 15.74
C GLU A 52 5.31 -6.22 14.82
N ALA A 53 5.47 -5.89 13.54
CA ALA A 53 4.37 -5.92 12.58
C ALA A 53 3.91 -7.35 12.28
N PHE A 54 4.81 -8.25 11.90
CA PHE A 54 4.40 -9.54 11.33
C PHE A 54 4.43 -10.70 12.31
N GLU A 55 5.22 -10.65 13.38
CA GLU A 55 5.24 -11.70 14.43
C GLU A 55 4.25 -11.38 15.55
N ASN A 56 4.20 -10.11 15.98
CA ASN A 56 3.33 -9.66 17.08
C ASN A 56 2.02 -9.05 16.58
N GLU A 57 1.81 -8.94 15.26
CA GLU A 57 0.62 -8.35 14.63
C GLU A 57 0.30 -6.93 15.13
N CYS A 58 1.33 -6.16 15.47
CA CYS A 58 1.17 -4.82 16.01
C CYS A 58 0.63 -3.86 14.93
N PRO A 59 -0.60 -3.31 15.06
CA PRO A 59 -1.20 -2.46 14.04
C PRO A 59 -0.41 -1.18 13.76
N GLN A 60 0.25 -0.63 14.78
CA GLN A 60 1.06 0.57 14.67
C GLN A 60 2.33 0.32 13.85
N ALA A 61 2.98 -0.82 14.06
CA ALA A 61 4.13 -1.25 13.28
C ALA A 61 3.73 -1.49 11.81
N HIS A 62 2.60 -2.17 11.57
CA HIS A 62 2.04 -2.32 10.23
C HIS A 62 1.80 -0.98 9.54
N LEU A 63 1.14 -0.04 10.24
CA LEU A 63 0.85 1.28 9.69
C LEU A 63 2.14 2.05 9.36
N PHE A 64 3.14 1.98 10.23
CA PHE A 64 4.45 2.56 9.99
C PHE A 64 5.08 1.99 8.70
N LEU A 65 5.17 0.67 8.57
CA LEU A 65 5.74 0.02 7.38
C LEU A 65 4.97 0.36 6.09
N GLN A 66 3.65 0.42 6.15
CA GLN A 66 2.81 0.85 5.01
C GLN A 66 3.13 2.28 4.57
N ARG A 67 3.35 3.20 5.52
CA ARG A 67 3.74 4.58 5.21
C ARG A 67 5.14 4.68 4.61
N ILE A 68 6.09 3.87 5.11
CA ILE A 68 7.43 3.76 4.53
C ILE A 68 7.34 3.27 3.07
N LEU A 69 6.63 2.17 2.83
CA LEU A 69 6.41 1.63 1.48
C LEU A 69 5.74 2.64 0.55
N TYR A 70 4.70 3.32 1.02
CA TYR A 70 4.01 4.36 0.25
C TYR A 70 4.98 5.46 -0.21
N ARG A 71 5.84 5.95 0.70
CA ARG A 71 6.83 7.00 0.40
C ARG A 71 7.87 6.54 -0.62
N ILE A 72 8.39 5.31 -0.48
CA ILE A 72 9.32 4.74 -1.45
C ILE A 72 8.66 4.60 -2.82
N ASN A 73 7.44 4.05 -2.87
CA ASN A 73 6.73 3.83 -4.12
C ASN A 73 6.32 5.14 -4.80
N ARG A 74 6.09 6.21 -4.03
CA ARG A 74 5.82 7.55 -4.55
C ARG A 74 6.99 8.10 -5.40
N LEU A 75 8.24 7.71 -5.10
CA LEU A 75 9.40 8.14 -5.90
C LEU A 75 9.35 7.67 -7.35
N LYS A 76 8.58 6.61 -7.65
CA LYS A 76 8.39 6.08 -9.01
C LYS A 76 7.20 6.70 -9.74
N LEU A 77 6.48 7.62 -9.10
CA LEU A 77 5.35 8.32 -9.68
C LEU A 77 5.76 9.76 -9.99
N PHE A 78 5.62 10.18 -11.24
CA PHE A 78 5.87 11.57 -11.62
C PHE A 78 4.70 12.45 -11.19
N TRP A 79 4.92 13.28 -10.17
CA TRP A 79 4.01 14.34 -9.77
C TRP A 79 4.49 15.70 -10.31
N TYR A 80 3.58 16.68 -10.33
CA TYR A 80 3.94 18.07 -10.60
C TYR A 80 4.55 18.73 -9.34
N ASP A 81 5.69 18.23 -8.88
CA ASP A 81 6.48 18.76 -7.76
C ASP A 81 7.97 18.88 -8.12
N GLY A 82 8.77 19.40 -7.19
CA GLY A 82 10.18 19.66 -7.42
C GLY A 82 11.01 18.38 -7.57
N LEU A 83 11.95 18.38 -8.53
CA LEU A 83 12.83 17.23 -8.83
C LEU A 83 13.71 16.85 -7.63
N GLU A 84 13.97 17.79 -6.72
CA GLU A 84 14.67 17.56 -5.46
C GLU A 84 14.00 16.48 -4.59
N ASN A 85 12.71 16.22 -4.77
CA ASN A 85 12.00 15.17 -4.03
C ASN A 85 12.29 13.75 -4.53
N TYR A 86 12.99 13.61 -5.67
CA TYR A 86 13.27 12.34 -6.34
C TYR A 86 14.76 12.02 -6.38
N VAL A 87 15.60 12.78 -5.69
CA VAL A 87 17.08 12.61 -5.70
C VAL A 87 17.54 11.21 -5.28
N ASN A 88 16.71 10.51 -4.51
CA ASN A 88 16.97 9.15 -4.02
C ASN A 88 16.13 8.08 -4.74
N GLU A 89 15.51 8.38 -5.88
CA GLU A 89 14.70 7.43 -6.66
C GLU A 89 15.47 6.13 -6.99
N ASP A 90 16.78 6.23 -7.23
CA ASP A 90 17.66 5.12 -7.59
C ASP A 90 18.53 4.62 -6.40
N SER A 91 18.17 5.00 -5.17
CA SER A 91 18.89 4.56 -3.97
C SER A 91 18.83 3.03 -3.82
N SER A 92 20.01 2.43 -3.65
CA SER A 92 20.13 0.98 -3.41
C SER A 92 19.58 0.59 -2.04
N PHE A 93 19.79 1.44 -1.03
CA PHE A 93 19.21 1.27 0.30
C PHE A 93 17.68 1.23 0.25
N LEU A 94 17.03 2.21 -0.40
CA LEU A 94 15.56 2.25 -0.49
C LEU A 94 15.01 1.05 -1.27
N PHE A 95 15.70 0.60 -2.30
CA PHE A 95 15.35 -0.61 -3.02
C PHE A 95 15.40 -1.85 -2.12
N SER A 96 16.51 -2.05 -1.39
CA SER A 96 16.66 -3.17 -0.46
C SER A 96 15.65 -3.11 0.69
N LEU A 97 15.38 -1.92 1.20
CA LEU A 97 14.38 -1.67 2.24
C LEU A 97 12.99 -2.12 1.79
N ARG A 98 12.55 -1.66 0.61
CA ARG A 98 11.27 -2.08 0.04
C ARG A 98 11.18 -3.59 -0.06
N LEU A 99 12.21 -4.22 -0.62
CA LEU A 99 12.23 -5.67 -0.81
C LEU A 99 12.12 -6.43 0.52
N LYS A 100 12.79 -5.96 1.59
CA LYS A 100 12.68 -6.56 2.92
C LYS A 100 11.25 -6.52 3.46
N ILE A 101 10.59 -5.35 3.37
CA ILE A 101 9.22 -5.20 3.86
C ILE A 101 8.25 -6.04 3.04
N GLU A 102 8.38 -6.02 1.70
CA GLU A 102 7.54 -6.80 0.80
C GLU A 102 7.69 -8.31 1.02
N ASN A 103 8.92 -8.80 1.21
CA ASN A 103 9.15 -10.22 1.50
C ASN A 103 8.57 -10.63 2.86
N ALA A 104 8.78 -9.84 3.91
CA ALA A 104 8.21 -10.13 5.23
C ALA A 104 6.68 -10.13 5.19
N TRP A 105 6.07 -9.23 4.41
CA TRP A 105 4.63 -9.23 4.19
C TRP A 105 4.17 -10.47 3.41
N GLN A 106 4.87 -10.85 2.34
CA GLN A 106 4.56 -12.07 1.58
C GLN A 106 4.62 -13.32 2.45
N ASP A 107 5.68 -13.48 3.26
CA ASP A 107 5.84 -14.61 4.18
C ASP A 107 4.69 -14.67 5.19
N TRP A 108 4.32 -13.52 5.75
CA TRP A 108 3.16 -13.41 6.66
C TRP A 108 1.84 -13.75 5.95
N GLU A 109 1.63 -13.27 4.73
CA GLU A 109 0.41 -13.54 3.95
C GLU A 109 0.30 -15.01 3.56
N GLU A 110 1.40 -15.65 3.17
CA GLU A 110 1.44 -17.08 2.90
C GLU A 110 1.14 -17.91 4.15
N GLY A 111 1.68 -17.52 5.31
CA GLY A 111 1.43 -18.18 6.59
C GLY A 111 -0.02 -18.04 7.09
N ASN A 112 -0.68 -16.92 6.77
CA ASN A 112 -2.06 -16.63 7.17
C ASN A 112 -3.10 -17.00 6.10
N SER A 113 -2.67 -17.35 4.89
CA SER A 113 -3.56 -17.79 3.83
C SER A 113 -4.15 -19.15 4.16
N VAL A 114 -5.47 -19.21 4.25
CA VAL A 114 -6.19 -20.48 4.33
C VAL A 114 -6.02 -21.17 2.98
N GLN A 115 -5.06 -22.10 2.89
CA GLN A 115 -4.88 -22.95 1.72
C GLN A 115 -6.17 -23.75 1.48
N SER A 116 -7.00 -23.21 0.60
CA SER A 116 -8.20 -23.88 0.13
C SER A 116 -7.73 -24.89 -0.91
N ASN A 117 -7.74 -26.18 -0.56
CA ASN A 117 -7.43 -27.26 -1.48
C ASN A 117 -8.30 -27.11 -2.75
N SER A 118 -7.68 -26.64 -3.83
CA SER A 118 -8.35 -26.31 -5.10
C SER A 118 -8.69 -27.53 -5.96
N GLY A 119 -8.72 -28.72 -5.36
CA GLY A 119 -8.83 -30.00 -6.05
C GLY A 119 -10.14 -30.21 -6.81
N ASP A 120 -11.17 -29.39 -6.56
CA ASP A 120 -12.48 -29.56 -7.20
C ASP A 120 -13.26 -28.23 -7.36
N LEU A 121 -12.59 -27.08 -7.38
CA LEU A 121 -13.28 -25.81 -7.65
C LEU A 121 -13.76 -25.82 -9.10
N GLN A 122 -15.08 -25.82 -9.33
CA GLN A 122 -15.65 -25.51 -10.63
C GLN A 122 -15.45 -24.02 -10.92
N VAL A 123 -14.21 -23.63 -11.23
CA VAL A 123 -13.76 -22.25 -11.44
C VAL A 123 -14.75 -21.46 -12.29
N SER A 124 -15.22 -22.06 -13.39
CA SER A 124 -16.22 -21.44 -14.25
C SER A 124 -17.52 -21.11 -13.49
N LYS A 125 -18.10 -22.04 -12.73
CA LYS A 125 -19.32 -21.76 -11.94
C LYS A 125 -19.07 -20.73 -10.84
N SER A 126 -17.93 -20.78 -10.16
CA SER A 126 -17.58 -19.80 -9.14
C SER A 126 -17.44 -18.39 -9.71
N LEU A 127 -16.83 -18.25 -10.90
CA LEU A 127 -16.73 -16.98 -11.61
C LEU A 127 -18.10 -16.48 -12.06
N HIS A 128 -18.96 -17.35 -12.62
CA HIS A 128 -20.32 -16.95 -13.02
C HIS A 128 -21.15 -16.49 -11.82
N HIS A 129 -21.09 -17.24 -10.70
CA HIS A 129 -21.76 -16.84 -9.47
C HIS A 129 -21.26 -15.47 -8.97
N ARG A 130 -19.94 -15.24 -9.02
CA ARG A 130 -19.37 -13.95 -8.63
C ARG A 130 -19.84 -12.80 -9.52
N VAL A 131 -19.93 -13.03 -10.83
CA VAL A 131 -20.47 -12.03 -11.77
C VAL A 131 -21.94 -11.73 -11.46
N GLU A 132 -22.74 -12.75 -11.14
CA GLU A 132 -24.14 -12.55 -10.74
C GLU A 132 -24.25 -11.71 -9.45
N GLU A 133 -23.40 -11.97 -8.46
CA GLU A 133 -23.30 -11.13 -7.24
C GLU A 133 -22.87 -9.69 -7.55
N ASP A 134 -21.87 -9.49 -8.41
CA ASP A 134 -21.35 -8.17 -8.76
C ASP A 134 -22.38 -7.35 -9.59
N LEU A 135 -23.24 -8.02 -10.37
CA LEU A 135 -24.31 -7.38 -11.14
C LEU A 135 -25.45 -6.85 -10.27
N GLN A 136 -25.74 -7.51 -9.15
CA GLN A 136 -26.80 -7.13 -8.21
C GLN A 136 -26.31 -7.32 -6.76
N PRO A 137 -25.35 -6.49 -6.31
CA PRO A 137 -24.78 -6.66 -4.98
C PRO A 137 -25.81 -6.25 -3.93
N GLU A 138 -26.04 -7.14 -2.96
CA GLU A 138 -26.76 -6.75 -1.75
C GLU A 138 -25.99 -5.62 -1.04
N PRO A 139 -26.68 -4.59 -0.52
CA PRO A 139 -26.01 -3.48 0.13
C PRO A 139 -25.17 -3.98 1.30
N SER A 140 -23.85 -3.78 1.23
CA SER A 140 -22.97 -4.13 2.33
C SER A 140 -23.24 -3.22 3.54
N PRO A 141 -22.95 -3.67 4.78
CA PRO A 141 -23.06 -2.82 5.95
C PRO A 141 -22.28 -1.51 5.82
N ASP A 142 -21.08 -1.56 5.23
CA ASP A 142 -20.28 -0.36 4.95
C ASP A 142 -20.93 0.51 3.86
N GLY A 143 -21.53 -0.09 2.83
CA GLY A 143 -22.27 0.63 1.79
C GLY A 143 -23.51 1.34 2.31
N LEU A 144 -24.25 0.70 3.22
CA LEU A 144 -25.38 1.30 3.93
C LEU A 144 -24.90 2.47 4.83
N PHE A 145 -23.79 2.30 5.54
CA PHE A 145 -23.20 3.37 6.34
C PHE A 145 -22.81 4.58 5.48
N ILE A 146 -22.13 4.34 4.34
CA ILE A 146 -21.74 5.42 3.42
C ILE A 146 -22.97 6.13 2.85
N ARG A 147 -24.04 5.40 2.54
CA ARG A 147 -25.26 5.98 1.97
C ARG A 147 -26.08 6.76 2.99
N ASP A 148 -26.28 6.19 4.18
CA ASP A 148 -27.32 6.61 5.11
C ASP A 148 -26.78 7.36 6.34
N GLU A 149 -25.52 7.14 6.73
CA GLU A 149 -24.98 7.57 8.02
C GLU A 149 -23.72 8.47 7.92
N ILE A 150 -23.11 8.59 6.74
CA ILE A 150 -21.88 9.36 6.59
C ILE A 150 -22.12 10.86 6.78
N SER A 151 -21.29 11.48 7.62
CA SER A 151 -21.28 12.94 7.75
C SER A 151 -20.60 13.59 6.54
N LYS A 152 -20.85 14.89 6.30
CA LYS A 152 -20.12 15.65 5.26
C LYS A 152 -18.60 15.55 5.43
N ALA A 153 -18.11 15.67 6.67
CA ALA A 153 -16.68 15.56 6.97
C ALA A 153 -16.16 14.14 6.69
N GLY A 154 -16.92 13.11 7.05
CA GLY A 154 -16.61 11.72 6.72
C GLY A 154 -16.54 11.48 5.21
N TYR A 155 -17.50 12.02 4.46
CA TYR A 155 -17.53 11.90 2.99
C TYR A 155 -16.35 12.62 2.33
N GLN A 156 -16.00 13.82 2.80
CA GLN A 156 -14.80 14.53 2.32
C GLN A 156 -13.52 13.74 2.59
N ARG A 157 -13.42 13.09 3.75
CA ARG A 157 -12.28 12.22 4.09
C ARG A 157 -12.24 10.96 3.21
N LEU A 158 -13.39 10.34 2.96
CA LEU A 158 -13.50 9.21 2.03
C LEU A 158 -13.01 9.62 0.64
N LEU A 159 -13.49 10.75 0.11
CA LEU A 159 -13.05 11.29 -1.18
C LEU A 159 -11.54 11.55 -1.20
N ALA A 160 -10.97 12.11 -0.13
CA ALA A 160 -9.54 12.34 -0.05
C ALA A 160 -8.73 11.03 -0.14
N ILE A 161 -9.19 9.98 0.53
CA ILE A 161 -8.55 8.65 0.48
C ILE A 161 -8.69 8.05 -0.93
N THR A 162 -9.91 7.98 -1.47
CA THR A 162 -10.17 7.35 -2.78
C THR A 162 -9.59 8.14 -3.96
N SER A 163 -9.36 9.44 -3.79
CA SER A 163 -8.71 10.25 -4.83
C SER A 163 -7.28 9.80 -5.11
N LEU A 164 -6.58 9.22 -4.12
CA LEU A 164 -5.23 8.72 -4.30
C LEU A 164 -5.19 7.53 -5.27
N ASP A 165 -6.13 6.59 -5.12
CA ASP A 165 -6.23 5.43 -6.02
C ASP A 165 -6.60 5.88 -7.44
N GLY A 166 -7.60 6.76 -7.58
CA GLY A 166 -8.00 7.29 -8.89
C GLY A 166 -6.91 8.11 -9.60
N LEU A 167 -5.96 8.71 -8.87
CA LEU A 167 -4.84 9.45 -9.46
C LEU A 167 -3.70 8.54 -9.95
N VAL A 168 -3.61 7.30 -9.44
CA VAL A 168 -2.46 6.39 -9.66
C VAL A 168 -2.87 5.11 -10.41
N GLU A 169 -4.16 4.88 -10.63
CA GLU A 169 -4.74 3.69 -11.29
C GLU A 169 -4.06 3.35 -12.63
N ALA A 170 -3.96 4.34 -13.53
CA ALA A 170 -3.29 4.17 -14.82
C ALA A 170 -1.79 3.82 -14.67
N SER A 171 -1.13 4.33 -13.63
CA SER A 171 0.28 4.02 -13.34
C SER A 171 0.49 2.60 -12.82
N GLN A 172 -0.51 1.97 -12.19
CA GLN A 172 -0.43 0.57 -11.80
C GLN A 172 -0.60 -0.35 -13.02
N LEU A 173 -1.63 -0.11 -13.84
CA LEU A 173 -1.88 -0.86 -15.07
C LEU A 173 -0.72 -0.73 -16.07
N SER A 174 -0.13 0.47 -16.22
CA SER A 174 1.03 0.70 -17.08
C SER A 174 2.23 -0.19 -16.71
N ARG A 175 2.47 -0.45 -15.42
CA ARG A 175 3.57 -1.32 -14.98
C ARG A 175 3.34 -2.79 -15.35
N MET A 176 2.09 -3.25 -15.37
CA MET A 176 1.74 -4.60 -15.82
C MET A 176 1.93 -4.79 -17.34
N LEU A 177 1.91 -3.70 -18.10
CA LEU A 177 2.07 -3.69 -19.56
C LEU A 177 3.53 -3.65 -20.03
N GLY A 178 4.50 -3.48 -19.14
CA GLY A 178 5.94 -3.38 -19.48
C GLY A 178 6.62 -4.67 -19.96
N GLY A 179 5.85 -5.74 -20.25
CA GLY A 179 6.36 -7.06 -20.63
C GLY A 179 6.30 -7.37 -22.13
N VAL A 180 6.47 -8.65 -22.49
CA VAL A 180 6.46 -9.12 -23.90
C VAL A 180 5.02 -9.22 -24.44
N GLY A 181 4.76 -8.50 -25.54
CA GLY A 181 3.47 -8.42 -26.22
C GLY A 181 2.77 -9.76 -26.43
N ASN A 182 1.56 -9.91 -25.87
CA ASN A 182 0.67 -11.04 -26.12
C ASN A 182 -0.82 -10.60 -26.09
N GLU A 183 -1.74 -11.52 -26.36
CA GLU A 183 -3.18 -11.23 -26.40
C GLU A 183 -3.72 -10.70 -25.06
N VAL A 184 -3.20 -11.21 -23.94
CA VAL A 184 -3.56 -10.74 -22.59
C VAL A 184 -3.10 -9.29 -22.38
N GLN A 185 -1.87 -8.96 -22.78
CA GLN A 185 -1.37 -7.59 -22.71
C GLN A 185 -2.13 -6.64 -23.63
N THR A 186 -2.57 -7.11 -24.79
CA THR A 186 -3.40 -6.32 -25.70
C THR A 186 -4.74 -5.98 -25.06
N MET A 187 -5.36 -6.93 -24.37
CA MET A 187 -6.60 -6.72 -23.61
C MET A 187 -6.38 -5.73 -22.44
N LEU A 188 -5.34 -5.93 -21.63
CA LEU A 188 -5.00 -5.01 -20.53
C LEU A 188 -4.67 -3.59 -21.04
N THR A 189 -4.05 -3.46 -22.21
CA THR A 189 -3.77 -2.15 -22.84
C THR A 189 -5.07 -1.47 -23.26
N ARG A 190 -6.06 -2.24 -23.73
CA ARG A 190 -7.37 -1.70 -24.06
C ARG A 190 -8.10 -1.18 -22.82
N ILE A 191 -8.05 -1.93 -21.71
CA ILE A 191 -8.61 -1.49 -20.42
C ILE A 191 -7.94 -0.19 -19.95
N LEU A 192 -6.61 -0.07 -20.09
CA LEU A 192 -5.90 1.16 -19.72
C LEU A 192 -6.32 2.39 -20.56
N TRP A 193 -6.82 2.18 -21.78
CA TRP A 193 -7.24 3.26 -22.67
C TRP A 193 -8.66 3.78 -22.36
N GLU A 194 -9.49 2.97 -21.71
CA GLU A 194 -10.88 3.30 -21.34
C GLU A 194 -10.94 4.20 -20.11
#